data_AF-A0A4Q6FCA0-F1
#
_entry.id   AF-A0A4Q6FCA0-F1
#
_cell.length_a   1.000
_cell.length_b   1.000
_cell.length_c   1.000
_cell.angle_alpha   90.00
_cell.angle_beta   90.00
_cell.angle_gamma   90.00
#
_symmetry.space_group_name_H-M   'P 1'
#
loop_
_entity.id
_entity.type
_entity.pdbx_description
1 polymer ?
#
loop_
_entity_poly.entity_id
_entity_poly.type
_entity_poly.pdbx_seq_one_letter_code
_entity_poly.pdbx_strand_id
1 'polypeptide(L)' 'LILYCLKGDVEVLMTKDHVIPIAKGGRDRLNNYQTLCIDCNRKKASSTAERVKKAKLKGR' A
#
# COMPACT_ATOMS: atom_id res chain seq x y z
N LEU A 1 -16.60 9.06 -0.04
CA LEU A 1 -15.62 10.07 0.42
C LEU A 1 -14.33 9.85 -0.35
N ILE A 2 -13.81 10.89 -1.00
CA ILE A 2 -12.47 10.83 -1.63
C ILE A 2 -11.46 11.29 -0.58
N LEU A 3 -10.35 10.56 -0.44
CA LEU A 3 -9.30 10.87 0.53
C LEU A 3 -7.99 11.16 -0.22
N TYR A 4 -7.38 12.30 0.09
CA TYR A 4 -6.08 12.71 -0.42
C TYR A 4 -5.09 12.88 0.74
N CYS A 5 -3.80 12.74 0.44
CA CYS A 5 -2.72 13.13 1.33
C CYS A 5 -1.73 14.03 0.59
N LEU A 6 -0.93 14.78 1.34
CA LEU A 6 0.17 15.57 0.80
C LEU A 6 1.48 14.76 0.84
N LYS A 7 2.17 14.71 -0.29
CA LYS A 7 3.51 14.13 -0.40
C LYS A 7 4.46 15.21 -0.91
N GLY A 8 5.05 15.96 0.03
CA GLY A 8 5.58 17.29 -0.26
C GLY A 8 4.41 18.22 -0.59
N ASP A 9 4.53 18.99 -1.66
CA ASP A 9 3.49 19.95 -2.10
C ASP A 9 2.51 19.38 -3.13
N VAL A 10 2.53 18.06 -3.35
CA VAL A 10 1.67 17.39 -4.32
C VAL A 10 0.61 16.56 -3.60
N GLU A 11 -0.65 16.75 -3.99
CA GLU A 11 -1.76 15.89 -3.56
C GLU A 11 -1.69 14.51 -4.21
N VAL A 12 -1.87 13.47 -3.41
CA VAL A 12 -1.90 12.09 -3.88
C VAL A 12 -3.15 11.39 -3.37
N LEU A 13 -3.85 10.71 -4.28
CA LEU A 13 -5.03 9.92 -3.95
C LEU A 13 -4.68 8.77 -3.01
N MET A 14 -5.44 8.63 -1.93
CA MET A 14 -5.38 7.50 -1.01
C MET A 14 -6.35 6.40 -1.43
N THR A 15 -5.95 5.16 -1.17
CA THR A 15 -6.67 3.96 -1.58
C THR A 15 -6.76 2.97 -0.41
N LYS A 16 -7.85 2.20 -0.36
CA LYS A 16 -7.94 0.99 0.48
C LYS A 16 -7.09 -0.10 -0.16
N ASP A 17 -6.25 -0.76 0.62
CA ASP A 17 -5.47 -1.92 0.21
C ASP A 17 -5.47 -3.00 1.31
N HIS A 18 -5.09 -4.22 0.96
CA HIS A 18 -4.96 -5.33 1.92
C HIS A 18 -3.52 -5.50 2.39
N VAL A 19 -3.28 -5.57 3.71
CA VAL A 19 -1.96 -5.81 4.31
C VAL A 19 -1.35 -7.11 3.76
N ILE A 20 -2.13 -8.19 3.81
CA ILE A 20 -1.88 -9.45 3.10
C ILE A 20 -2.72 -9.42 1.82
N PRO A 21 -2.11 -9.51 0.62
CA PRO A 21 -2.85 -9.53 -0.64
C PRO A 21 -3.85 -10.68 -0.72
N ILE A 22 -4.99 -10.45 -1.37
CA ILE A 22 -6.00 -11.49 -1.63
C ILE A 22 -5.38 -12.70 -2.35
N ALA A 23 -4.54 -12.45 -3.35
CA ALA A 23 -3.81 -13.50 -4.09
C ALA A 23 -2.86 -14.36 -3.23
N LYS A 24 -2.61 -13.96 -1.97
CA LYS A 24 -1.79 -14.69 -0.98
C LYS A 24 -2.61 -15.14 0.23
N GLY A 25 -3.93 -15.25 0.09
CA GLY A 25 -4.84 -15.71 1.15
C GLY A 25 -5.25 -14.62 2.14
N GLY A 26 -5.00 -13.35 1.84
CA GLY A 26 -5.50 -12.24 2.64
C GLY A 26 -7.02 -12.15 2.62
N ARG A 27 -7.63 -11.92 3.79
CA ARG A 27 -9.09 -11.81 3.93
C ARG A 27 -9.58 -10.39 3.65
N ASP A 28 -10.77 -10.25 3.09
CA ASP A 28 -11.44 -8.95 2.94
C ASP A 28 -12.14 -8.56 4.27
N ARG A 29 -11.34 -8.18 5.26
CA ARG A 29 -11.81 -7.79 6.60
C ARG A 29 -11.07 -6.54 7.08
N LEU A 30 -11.72 -5.78 7.97
CA LEU A 30 -11.19 -4.53 8.52
C LEU A 30 -9.77 -4.67 9.09
N ASN A 31 -9.48 -5.80 9.75
CA ASN A 31 -8.15 -6.07 10.33
C ASN A 31 -7.04 -6.36 9.30
N ASN A 32 -7.40 -6.57 8.03
CA ASN A 32 -6.45 -6.74 6.93
C ASN A 32 -6.45 -5.52 6.00
N TYR A 33 -7.18 -4.45 6.31
CA TYR A 33 -7.13 -3.23 5.52
C TYR A 33 -6.01 -2.30 5.99
N GLN A 34 -5.44 -1.58 5.03
CA GLN A 34 -4.51 -0.49 5.26
C GLN A 34 -4.79 0.61 4.23
N THR A 35 -4.47 1.84 4.58
CA THR A 35 -4.58 2.99 3.69
C THR A 35 -3.22 3.26 3.04
N LEU A 36 -3.16 3.26 1.71
CA LEU A 36 -1.95 3.57 0.95
C LEU A 36 -2.25 4.61 -0.12
N CYS A 37 -1.30 5.50 -0.40
CA CYS A 37 -1.38 6.31 -1.60
C CYS A 37 -1.31 5.44 -2.86
N ILE A 38 -1.88 5.92 -3.97
CA ILE A 38 -1.98 5.14 -5.22
C ILE A 38 -0.63 4.59 -5.71
N ASP A 39 0.46 5.36 -5.58
CA ASP A 39 1.81 4.94 -5.97
C ASP A 39 2.33 3.80 -5.09
N CYS A 40 2.13 3.91 -3.78
CA CYS A 40 2.57 2.90 -2.81
C CYS A 40 1.77 1.61 -2.99
N ASN A 41 0.46 1.72 -3.24
CA ASN A 41 -0.39 0.58 -3.51
C ASN A 41 0.06 -0.16 -4.79
N ARG A 42 0.29 0.58 -5.89
CA ARG A 42 0.84 0.03 -7.14
C ARG A 42 2.19 -0.65 -6.94
N LYS A 43 3.10 -0.03 -6.20
CA LYS A 43 4.43 -0.61 -5.88
C LYS A 43 4.35 -1.84 -4.99
N LYS A 44 3.35 -1.90 -4.10
CA LYS A 44 3.09 -3.08 -3.26
C LYS A 44 2.61 -4.25 -4.10
N ALA A 45 1.67 -4.03 -5.02
CA ALA A 45 1.07 -5.06 -5.86
C ALA A 45 0.63 -6.27 -4.99
N SER A 46 0.96 -7.49 -5.43
CA SER A 46 0.72 -8.72 -4.66
C SER A 46 1.81 -9.03 -3.62
N SER A 47 2.65 -8.06 -3.24
CA SER A 47 3.61 -8.17 -2.14
C SER A 47 3.07 -7.60 -0.83
N THR A 48 3.85 -7.67 0.24
CA THR A 48 3.56 -6.98 1.51
C THR A 48 4.37 -5.70 1.61
N ALA A 49 3.86 -4.70 2.34
CA ALA A 49 4.57 -3.42 2.51
C ALA A 49 5.99 -3.61 3.07
N GLU A 50 6.15 -4.52 4.03
CA GLU A 50 7.45 -4.91 4.60
C GLU A 50 8.43 -5.47 3.57
N ARG A 51 7.96 -6.33 2.66
CA ARG A 51 8.81 -6.86 1.59
C ARG A 51 9.27 -5.77 0.63
N VAL A 52 8.40 -4.81 0.30
CA VAL A 52 8.78 -3.68 -0.56
C VAL A 52 9.79 -2.76 0.12
N LYS A 53 9.62 -2.46 1.41
CA LYS A 53 10.60 -1.68 2.19
C LYS A 53 11.98 -2.37 2.20
N LYS A 54 12.01 -3.68 2.49
CA LYS A 54 13.26 -4.46 2.50
C LYS A 54 13.94 -4.49 1.12
N ALA A 55 13.19 -4.61 0.03
CA ALA A 55 13.74 -4.56 -1.33
C ALA A 55 14.39 -3.20 -1.64
N LYS A 56 13.78 -2.09 -1.21
CA LYS A 56 14.36 -0.74 -1.38
C LYS A 56 15.66 -0.55 -0.59
N LEU A 57 15.77 -1.16 0.60
CA LEU A 57 16.95 -1.08 1.45
C LEU A 57 18.12 -1.95 0.92
N LYS A 58 17.81 -3.07 0.26
CA LYS A 58 18.82 -3.97 -0.32
C LYS A 58 19.36 -3.52 -1.69
N GLY A 59 18.66 -2.61 -2.37
CA GLY A 59 19.08 -2.05 -3.66
C GLY A 59 19.89 -0.76 -3.54
N ARG A 60 20.58 -0.56 -2.40
CA ARG A 60 21.49 0.56 -2.12
C ARG A 60 22.87 0.00 -1.77
#